data_AF-L5JRP2-F1
#
_entry.id   AF-L5JRP2-F1
#
_cell.length_a   1.000
_cell.length_b   1.000
_cell.length_c   1.000
_cell.angle_alpha   90.00
_cell.angle_beta   90.00
_cell.angle_gamma   90.00
#
_symmetry.space_group_name_H-M   'P 1'
#
loop_
_entity.id
_entity.type
_entity.pdbx_description
1 polymer ?
#
loop_
_entity_poly.entity_id
_entity_poly.type
_entity_poly.pdbx_seq_one_letter_code
_entity_poly.pdbx_strand_id
1 'polypeptide(L)'
;MGSVSNQQFAGGCAKAPEEAPEDAARAAEEPQLLHGAGICKWFNVRMGFGFLSMTARAGVALDPPVDVFVHQSKLHMEGFRSLKEGEAVEFTFKKSAKGLESIRVTGPGGVFCIGSERRPKGKNMQKRRSKGDRCYNCGGLDHHAKECKLPPQPKKCHFCQSISHMVASCPLKAQQAPSSQGKPTYFREEEEIHSPALLPEAQN
;
A
#
# COMPACT_ATOMS: atom_id res chain seq x y z
N MET A 1 -53.67 33.47 -83.72
CA MET A 1 -52.34 34.02 -84.11
C MET A 1 -51.48 33.96 -82.85
N GLY A 2 -50.75 32.89 -82.52
CA GLY A 2 -50.02 31.94 -83.36
C GLY A 2 -48.56 32.40 -83.47
N SER A 3 -47.62 31.55 -83.00
CA SER A 3 -46.21 31.46 -83.48
C SER A 3 -45.23 32.53 -82.92
N VAL A 4 -43.99 32.27 -82.46
CA VAL A 4 -43.12 31.07 -82.34
C VAL A 4 -42.05 31.37 -81.26
N SER A 5 -41.50 30.30 -80.69
CA SER A 5 -40.29 30.19 -79.87
C SER A 5 -39.06 30.96 -80.35
N ASN A 6 -38.16 31.29 -79.41
CA ASN A 6 -36.73 31.17 -79.68
C ASN A 6 -35.98 30.53 -78.50
N GLN A 7 -35.30 29.43 -78.81
CA GLN A 7 -34.46 28.59 -77.96
C GLN A 7 -33.10 29.24 -77.71
N GLN A 8 -32.45 28.91 -76.59
CA GLN A 8 -31.07 28.40 -76.62
C GLN A 8 -30.73 27.59 -75.35
N PHE A 9 -29.95 26.55 -75.56
CA PHE A 9 -29.63 25.44 -74.66
C PHE A 9 -28.26 25.60 -73.97
N ALA A 10 -28.15 25.06 -72.75
CA ALA A 10 -27.01 24.28 -72.22
C ALA A 10 -27.57 23.58 -70.96
N GLY A 11 -27.51 22.28 -70.71
CA GLY A 11 -26.52 21.29 -71.08
C GLY A 11 -25.89 20.75 -69.78
N GLY A 12 -26.05 19.46 -69.51
CA GLY A 12 -25.03 18.69 -68.78
C GLY A 12 -25.37 18.16 -67.39
N CYS A 13 -25.32 16.83 -67.29
CA CYS A 13 -25.43 15.95 -66.14
C CYS A 13 -24.46 16.21 -64.96
N ALA A 14 -24.95 15.82 -63.78
CA ALA A 14 -24.28 15.10 -62.68
C ALA A 14 -22.87 15.54 -62.23
N LYS A 15 -22.79 16.04 -61.00
CA LYS A 15 -21.92 15.47 -59.94
C LYS A 15 -22.36 15.94 -58.55
N ALA A 16 -22.44 14.99 -57.63
CA ALA A 16 -22.50 15.23 -56.19
C ALA A 16 -21.18 15.87 -55.70
N PRO A 17 -21.29 16.70 -54.66
CA PRO A 17 -20.48 16.57 -53.45
C PRO A 17 -21.44 16.46 -52.26
N GLU A 18 -21.50 15.34 -51.54
CA GLU A 18 -20.67 15.10 -50.34
C GLU A 18 -20.12 16.40 -49.75
N GLU A 19 -20.78 16.89 -48.69
CA GLU A 19 -20.12 17.23 -47.43
C GLU A 19 -21.17 17.73 -46.41
N ALA A 20 -21.29 16.98 -45.32
CA ALA A 20 -21.98 17.41 -44.12
C ALA A 20 -21.17 18.50 -43.40
N PRO A 21 -21.83 19.35 -42.61
CA PRO A 21 -21.25 19.77 -41.35
C PRO A 21 -22.13 19.29 -40.19
N GLU A 22 -21.73 18.13 -39.72
CA GLU A 22 -21.70 17.69 -38.33
C GLU A 22 -21.35 18.79 -37.31
N ASP A 23 -22.32 19.50 -36.74
CA ASP A 23 -22.11 20.14 -35.41
C ASP A 23 -23.45 20.36 -34.67
N ALA A 24 -24.09 19.24 -34.31
CA ALA A 24 -25.25 19.23 -33.40
C ALA A 24 -25.12 18.12 -32.34
N ALA A 25 -23.90 17.85 -31.88
CA ALA A 25 -23.64 16.86 -30.82
C ALA A 25 -22.50 17.28 -29.89
N ARG A 26 -22.46 18.54 -29.45
CA ARG A 26 -21.75 18.88 -28.21
C ARG A 26 -22.73 18.85 -27.03
N ALA A 27 -23.38 17.69 -26.87
CA ALA A 27 -23.91 17.32 -25.57
C ALA A 27 -22.69 17.19 -24.65
N ALA A 28 -22.65 18.00 -23.60
CA ALA A 28 -21.67 17.87 -22.54
C ALA A 28 -21.59 16.39 -22.15
N GLU A 29 -20.43 15.76 -22.33
CA GLU A 29 -20.14 14.46 -21.72
C GLU A 29 -20.15 14.66 -20.21
N GLU A 30 -21.34 14.64 -19.63
CA GLU A 30 -21.51 14.47 -18.20
C GLU A 30 -20.90 13.10 -17.89
N PRO A 31 -19.77 13.02 -17.16
CA PRO A 31 -19.15 11.75 -16.88
C PRO A 31 -20.19 10.90 -16.16
N GLN A 32 -20.59 9.77 -16.75
CA GLN A 32 -21.61 8.89 -16.18
C GLN A 32 -21.13 8.40 -14.81
N LEU A 33 -21.51 9.12 -13.76
CA LEU A 33 -21.19 8.82 -12.38
C LEU A 33 -22.09 7.69 -11.94
N LEU A 34 -21.50 6.52 -11.76
CA LEU A 34 -22.21 5.33 -11.35
C LEU A 34 -21.93 5.08 -9.87
N HIS A 35 -22.93 4.61 -9.15
CA HIS A 35 -22.78 4.23 -7.74
C HIS A 35 -22.62 2.71 -7.61
N GLY A 36 -21.71 2.29 -6.76
CA GLY A 36 -21.42 0.88 -6.49
C GLY A 36 -21.12 0.64 -5.02
N ALA A 37 -21.35 -0.58 -4.57
CA ALA A 37 -20.96 -1.06 -3.27
C ALA A 37 -20.17 -2.37 -3.43
N GLY A 38 -19.28 -2.64 -2.47
CA GLY A 38 -18.41 -3.78 -2.55
C GLY A 38 -17.44 -3.86 -1.37
N ILE A 39 -16.34 -4.57 -1.60
CA ILE A 39 -15.28 -4.75 -0.61
C ILE A 39 -13.93 -4.34 -1.19
N CYS A 40 -13.00 -3.91 -0.33
CA CYS A 40 -11.63 -3.71 -0.76
C CYS A 40 -10.96 -5.06 -1.04
N LYS A 41 -10.63 -5.34 -2.31
CA LYS A 41 -9.97 -6.57 -2.74
C LYS A 41 -8.52 -6.61 -2.27
N TRP A 42 -7.79 -5.52 -2.47
CA TRP A 42 -6.45 -5.31 -1.94
C TRP A 42 -6.09 -3.82 -2.03
N PHE A 43 -5.20 -3.38 -1.16
CA PHE A 43 -4.69 -2.01 -1.17
C PHE A 43 -3.20 -1.97 -0.84
N ASN A 44 -2.40 -1.42 -1.74
CA ASN A 44 -0.99 -1.20 -1.49
C ASN A 44 -0.79 0.13 -0.76
N VAL A 45 -0.63 0.04 0.55
CA VAL A 45 -0.47 1.20 1.44
C VAL A 45 0.75 2.06 1.09
N ARG A 46 1.83 1.45 0.57
CA ARG A 46 3.06 2.16 0.20
C ARG A 46 2.89 2.93 -1.11
N MET A 47 2.20 2.34 -2.09
CA MET A 47 1.97 2.97 -3.39
C MET A 47 0.73 3.87 -3.41
N GLY A 48 -0.18 3.69 -2.44
CA GLY A 48 -1.38 4.51 -2.31
C GLY A 48 -2.48 4.19 -3.32
N PHE A 49 -2.55 2.95 -3.81
CA PHE A 49 -3.62 2.50 -4.70
C PHE A 49 -3.98 1.04 -4.46
N GLY A 50 -5.12 0.64 -4.97
CA GLY A 50 -5.65 -0.71 -4.85
C GLY A 50 -6.80 -0.98 -5.81
N PHE A 51 -7.51 -2.07 -5.55
CA PHE A 51 -8.73 -2.44 -6.25
C PHE A 51 -9.84 -2.79 -5.27
N LEU A 52 -11.05 -2.40 -5.63
CA LEU A 52 -12.29 -2.77 -4.98
C LEU A 52 -12.96 -3.86 -5.80
N SER A 53 -13.54 -4.84 -5.13
CA SER A 53 -14.41 -5.84 -5.74
C SER A 53 -15.84 -5.36 -5.59
N MET A 54 -16.44 -4.88 -6.68
CA MET A 54 -17.80 -4.39 -6.73
C MET A 54 -18.77 -5.57 -6.75
N THR A 55 -19.58 -5.70 -5.70
CA THR A 55 -20.59 -6.75 -5.56
C THR A 55 -22.00 -6.24 -5.86
N ALA A 56 -22.22 -4.93 -5.81
CA ALA A 56 -23.50 -4.31 -6.17
C ALA A 56 -23.28 -3.02 -6.98
N ARG A 57 -24.12 -2.81 -8.00
CA ARG A 57 -24.14 -1.59 -8.81
C ARG A 57 -25.55 -1.02 -8.81
N ALA A 58 -25.69 0.23 -8.39
CA ALA A 58 -26.99 0.90 -8.25
C ALA A 58 -28.06 0.05 -7.51
N GLY A 59 -27.63 -0.70 -6.48
CA GLY A 59 -28.51 -1.58 -5.69
C GLY A 59 -28.77 -2.97 -6.28
N VAL A 60 -28.27 -3.28 -7.47
CA VAL A 60 -28.40 -4.61 -8.09
C VAL A 60 -27.14 -5.42 -7.81
N ALA A 61 -27.30 -6.64 -7.28
CA ALA A 61 -26.18 -7.55 -7.05
C ALA A 61 -25.56 -8.00 -8.38
N LEU A 62 -24.22 -8.06 -8.42
CA LEU A 62 -23.43 -8.47 -9.57
C LEU A 62 -22.76 -9.82 -9.29
N ASP A 63 -22.93 -10.75 -10.22
CA ASP A 63 -22.19 -12.01 -10.29
C ASP A 63 -21.72 -12.24 -11.75
N PRO A 64 -20.41 -12.25 -12.05
CA PRO A 64 -19.27 -12.13 -11.14
C PRO A 64 -19.01 -10.69 -10.66
N PRO A 65 -18.32 -10.50 -9.51
CA PRO A 65 -17.94 -9.19 -9.03
C PRO A 65 -16.90 -8.54 -9.95
N VAL A 66 -16.98 -7.21 -10.08
CA VAL A 66 -16.15 -6.45 -11.04
C VAL A 66 -15.09 -5.65 -10.30
N ASP A 67 -13.87 -5.67 -10.81
CA ASP A 67 -12.75 -4.92 -10.23
C ASP A 67 -12.82 -3.42 -10.59
N VAL A 68 -12.71 -2.57 -9.56
CA VAL A 68 -12.73 -1.10 -9.68
C VAL A 68 -11.44 -0.53 -9.10
N PHE A 69 -10.72 0.27 -9.88
CA PHE A 69 -9.48 0.90 -9.43
C PHE A 69 -9.74 1.98 -8.37
N VAL A 70 -8.91 1.99 -7.33
CA VAL A 70 -8.96 3.00 -6.27
C VAL A 70 -7.60 3.62 -6.00
N HIS A 71 -7.59 4.94 -5.87
CA HIS A 71 -6.43 5.72 -5.48
C HIS A 71 -6.67 6.38 -4.12
N GLN A 72 -5.60 6.52 -3.31
CA GLN A 72 -5.66 7.06 -1.95
C GLN A 72 -6.26 8.46 -1.88
N SER A 73 -6.14 9.28 -2.94
CA SER A 73 -6.74 10.62 -2.98
C SER A 73 -8.27 10.63 -3.04
N LYS A 74 -8.89 9.48 -3.34
CA LYS A 74 -10.35 9.33 -3.47
C LYS A 74 -11.01 8.77 -2.20
N LEU A 75 -10.20 8.37 -1.22
CA LEU A 75 -10.67 7.80 0.04
C LEU A 75 -11.17 8.89 0.98
N HIS A 76 -12.41 8.75 1.45
CA HIS A 76 -13.02 9.61 2.44
C HIS A 76 -12.59 9.17 3.84
N MET A 77 -11.48 9.73 4.31
CA MET A 77 -11.00 9.57 5.69
C MET A 77 -10.02 10.69 6.05
N GLU A 78 -9.84 10.90 7.35
CA GLU A 78 -8.87 11.85 7.88
C GLU A 78 -7.47 11.24 8.02
N GLY A 79 -6.45 12.08 7.86
CA GLY A 79 -5.06 11.66 8.05
C GLY A 79 -4.51 10.81 6.90
N PHE A 80 -3.97 9.63 7.23
CA PHE A 80 -3.26 8.78 6.26
C PHE A 80 -4.25 7.85 5.55
N ARG A 81 -4.42 8.06 4.24
CA ARG A 81 -5.45 7.41 3.43
C ARG A 81 -5.05 6.00 2.98
N SER A 82 -5.72 4.98 3.51
CA SER A 82 -5.58 3.59 3.08
C SER A 82 -6.88 2.80 3.25
N LEU A 83 -6.94 1.58 2.75
CA LEU A 83 -8.06 0.65 2.98
C LEU A 83 -7.54 -0.65 3.58
N LYS A 84 -8.39 -1.31 4.38
CA LYS A 84 -8.15 -2.69 4.85
C LYS A 84 -8.72 -3.68 3.83
N GLU A 85 -8.01 -4.77 3.58
CA GLU A 85 -8.53 -5.88 2.77
C GLU A 85 -9.79 -6.47 3.41
N GLY A 86 -10.83 -6.67 2.59
CA GLY A 86 -12.16 -7.11 3.05
C GLY A 86 -13.03 -6.03 3.68
N GLU A 87 -12.57 -4.77 3.74
CA GLU A 87 -13.37 -3.65 4.25
C GLU A 87 -14.56 -3.36 3.31
N ALA A 88 -15.77 -3.27 3.88
CA ALA A 88 -16.97 -2.89 3.14
C ALA A 88 -16.93 -1.40 2.77
N VAL A 89 -17.21 -1.10 1.50
CA VAL A 89 -17.11 0.24 0.95
C VAL A 89 -18.26 0.55 0.00
N GLU A 90 -18.65 1.82 -0.01
CA GLU A 90 -19.55 2.42 -0.99
C GLU A 90 -18.75 3.44 -1.80
N PHE A 91 -18.98 3.51 -3.10
CA PHE A 91 -18.20 4.38 -3.96
C PHE A 91 -18.93 4.83 -5.20
N THR A 92 -18.54 6.01 -5.69
CA THR A 92 -18.87 6.44 -7.05
C THR A 92 -17.71 6.12 -7.98
N PHE A 93 -18.01 5.66 -9.19
CA PHE A 93 -17.01 5.32 -10.19
C PHE A 93 -17.42 5.81 -11.58
N LYS A 94 -16.42 5.92 -12.45
CA LYS A 94 -16.59 6.23 -13.87
C LYS A 94 -15.88 5.20 -14.73
N LYS A 95 -16.28 5.12 -15.99
CA LYS A 95 -15.52 4.41 -17.02
C LYS A 95 -14.36 5.30 -17.49
N SER A 96 -13.14 4.76 -17.44
CA SER A 96 -11.91 5.42 -17.89
C SER A 96 -11.23 4.56 -18.96
N ALA A 97 -10.21 5.10 -19.64
CA ALA A 97 -9.46 4.37 -20.66
C ALA A 97 -8.79 3.09 -20.12
N LYS A 98 -8.51 3.03 -18.81
CA LYS A 98 -7.89 1.89 -18.11
C LYS A 98 -8.89 0.93 -17.47
N GLY A 99 -10.20 1.15 -17.62
CA GLY A 99 -11.25 0.39 -16.94
C GLY A 99 -12.05 1.25 -15.96
N LEU A 100 -12.67 0.61 -14.97
CA LEU A 100 -13.48 1.29 -13.97
C LEU A 100 -12.59 1.97 -12.92
N GLU A 101 -12.82 3.24 -12.67
CA GLU A 101 -12.06 4.05 -11.72
C GLU A 101 -13.00 4.71 -10.70
N SER A 102 -12.67 4.59 -9.42
CA SER A 102 -13.39 5.27 -8.34
C SER A 102 -13.09 6.78 -8.29
N ILE A 103 -14.13 7.54 -7.96
CA ILE A 103 -14.09 9.00 -7.83
C ILE A 103 -14.17 9.41 -6.36
N ARG A 104 -14.99 8.71 -5.57
CA ARG A 104 -15.08 8.88 -4.12
C ARG A 104 -15.41 7.53 -3.50
N VAL A 105 -14.70 7.19 -2.42
CA VAL A 105 -14.89 5.94 -1.67
C VAL A 105 -15.15 6.28 -0.21
N THR A 106 -16.21 5.72 0.35
CA THR A 106 -16.65 5.83 1.75
C THR A 106 -16.86 4.45 2.34
N GLY A 107 -16.99 4.39 3.67
CA GLY A 107 -17.58 3.22 4.31
C GLY A 107 -19.10 3.15 4.05
N PRO A 108 -19.76 2.11 4.59
CA PRO A 108 -21.21 1.91 4.45
C PRO A 108 -22.00 3.10 5.01
N GLY A 109 -23.02 3.57 4.29
CA GLY A 109 -23.80 4.75 4.69
C GLY A 109 -23.02 6.07 4.67
N GLY A 110 -21.93 6.15 3.90
CA GLY A 110 -21.15 7.37 3.72
C GLY A 110 -20.16 7.71 4.84
N VAL A 111 -19.96 6.80 5.81
CA VAL A 111 -19.02 6.98 6.91
C VAL A 111 -17.56 7.03 6.43
N PHE A 112 -16.64 7.42 7.31
CA PHE A 112 -15.22 7.35 7.01
C PHE A 112 -14.76 5.90 6.84
N CYS A 113 -13.85 5.69 5.89
CA CYS A 113 -13.19 4.39 5.73
C CYS A 113 -12.37 4.04 6.99
N ILE A 114 -12.24 2.75 7.27
CA ILE A 114 -11.51 2.20 8.44
C ILE A 114 -10.01 2.35 8.23
N GLY A 115 -9.53 1.90 7.06
CA GLY A 115 -8.12 1.95 6.70
C GLY A 115 -7.24 0.85 7.29
N SER A 116 -6.01 0.77 6.80
CA SER A 116 -5.08 -0.29 7.16
C SER A 116 -4.56 -0.12 8.59
N GLU A 117 -4.61 -1.18 9.40
CA GLU A 117 -4.00 -1.23 10.75
C GLU A 117 -2.48 -0.98 10.71
N ARG A 118 -1.85 -1.31 9.58
CA ARG A 118 -0.42 -1.05 9.34
C ARG A 118 -0.22 0.29 8.66
N ARG A 119 -0.28 1.38 9.43
CA ARG A 119 0.32 2.65 8.96
C ARG A 119 1.81 2.40 8.73
N PRO A 120 2.37 2.64 7.52
CA PRO A 120 3.80 2.55 7.31
C PRO A 120 4.42 3.59 8.21
N LYS A 121 4.97 3.13 9.35
CA LYS A 121 5.75 3.97 10.23
C LYS A 121 6.86 4.51 9.35
N GLY A 122 6.82 5.83 9.10
CA GLY A 122 7.86 6.50 8.34
C GLY A 122 9.20 6.02 8.87
N LYS A 123 10.12 5.67 7.98
CA LYS A 123 11.42 5.06 8.32
C LYS A 123 12.30 5.92 9.24
N ASN A 124 11.80 7.08 9.70
CA ASN A 124 12.45 7.98 10.64
C ASN A 124 11.78 8.13 12.02
N MET A 125 10.74 7.38 12.38
CA MET A 125 10.17 7.46 13.76
C MET A 125 10.53 6.29 14.68
N GLN A 126 11.14 5.22 14.15
CA GLN A 126 11.46 4.03 14.96
C GLN A 126 12.94 3.87 15.31
N LYS A 127 13.79 4.81 14.91
CA LYS A 127 15.24 4.74 15.20
C LYS A 127 15.74 5.70 16.28
N ARG A 128 14.84 6.45 16.95
CA ARG A 128 15.22 7.44 17.98
C ARG A 128 14.29 7.55 19.20
N ARG A 129 13.57 6.49 19.58
CA ARG A 129 13.40 6.25 21.03
C ARG A 129 14.43 5.23 21.43
N SER A 130 15.66 5.72 21.59
CA SER A 130 16.79 4.99 22.15
C SER A 130 16.28 4.25 23.39
N LYS A 131 16.52 2.94 23.43
CA LYS A 131 16.30 2.03 24.55
C LYS A 131 17.11 2.48 25.79
N GLY A 132 16.82 3.65 26.34
CA GLY A 132 17.70 4.34 27.27
C GLY A 132 17.24 5.71 27.78
N ASP A 133 16.16 6.31 27.28
CA ASP A 133 15.67 7.61 27.77
C ASP A 133 14.70 7.44 28.95
N ARG A 134 15.17 6.74 29.99
CA ARG A 134 14.48 6.56 31.26
C ARG A 134 15.31 7.20 32.35
N CYS A 135 14.66 7.85 33.31
CA CYS A 135 15.32 8.35 34.51
C CYS A 135 16.14 7.24 35.18
N TYR A 136 17.46 7.43 35.31
CA TYR A 136 18.34 6.43 35.95
C TYR A 136 18.09 6.25 37.46
N ASN A 137 17.31 7.14 38.08
CA ASN A 137 16.94 7.08 39.48
C ASN A 137 15.62 6.30 39.70
N CYS A 138 14.55 6.68 38.99
CA CYS A 138 13.20 6.13 39.21
C CYS A 138 12.61 5.33 38.03
N GLY A 139 13.20 5.42 36.83
CA GLY A 139 12.68 4.79 35.61
C GLY A 139 11.60 5.56 34.85
N GLY A 140 11.22 6.76 35.33
CA GLY A 140 10.23 7.63 34.69
C GLY A 140 10.63 8.07 33.28
N LEU A 141 9.62 8.34 32.44
CA LEU A 141 9.79 8.70 31.03
C LEU A 141 9.85 10.21 30.77
N ASP A 142 9.43 11.02 31.75
CA ASP A 142 9.21 12.46 31.58
C ASP A 142 10.32 13.34 32.19
N HIS A 143 11.41 12.74 32.67
CA HIS A 143 12.55 13.47 33.24
C HIS A 143 13.83 12.63 33.26
N HIS A 144 14.98 13.30 33.36
CA HIS A 144 16.27 12.67 33.60
C HIS A 144 16.60 12.58 35.09
N ALA A 145 17.58 11.75 35.48
CA ALA A 145 17.96 11.56 36.89
C ALA A 145 18.34 12.87 37.62
N LYS A 146 18.82 13.88 36.88
CA LYS A 146 19.16 15.21 37.41
C LYS A 146 17.92 16.01 37.88
N GLU A 147 16.76 15.69 37.34
CA GLU A 147 15.47 16.36 37.59
C GLU A 147 14.51 15.44 38.37
N CYS A 148 15.02 14.31 38.87
CA CYS A 148 14.20 13.35 39.60
C CYS A 148 13.90 13.86 41.01
N LYS A 149 12.61 13.99 41.31
CA LYS A 149 12.11 14.44 42.63
C LYS A 149 12.26 13.39 43.73
N LEU A 150 12.58 12.15 43.38
CA LEU A 150 12.80 11.07 44.35
C LEU A 150 14.23 11.16 44.90
N PRO A 151 14.44 10.79 46.18
CA PRO A 151 15.78 10.67 46.73
C PRO A 151 16.61 9.66 45.90
N PRO A 152 17.95 9.76 45.91
CA PRO A 152 18.82 8.83 45.20
C PRO A 152 18.52 7.37 45.56
N GLN A 153 18.12 6.59 44.57
CA GLN A 153 17.79 5.18 44.67
C GLN A 153 19.03 4.32 44.38
N PRO A 154 19.10 3.09 44.91
CA PRO A 154 20.19 2.17 44.59
C PRO A 154 20.26 1.94 43.07
N LYS A 155 21.48 1.92 42.53
CA LYS A 155 21.72 1.76 41.09
C LYS A 155 21.15 0.44 40.60
N LYS A 156 20.41 0.50 39.49
CA LYS A 156 19.76 -0.67 38.88
C LYS A 156 20.43 -1.03 37.57
N CYS A 157 20.42 -2.30 37.22
CA CYS A 157 20.78 -2.78 35.91
C CYS A 157 19.93 -2.08 34.85
N HIS A 158 20.55 -1.37 33.90
CA HIS A 158 19.83 -0.67 32.82
C HIS A 158 19.04 -1.60 31.89
N PHE A 159 19.31 -2.90 31.94
CA PHE A 159 18.66 -3.91 31.12
C PHE A 159 17.47 -4.56 31.83
N CYS A 160 17.68 -5.20 32.98
CA CYS A 160 16.64 -5.95 33.70
C CYS A 160 16.11 -5.26 34.97
N GLN A 161 16.61 -4.09 35.32
CA GLN A 161 16.21 -3.30 36.50
C GLN A 161 16.54 -3.93 37.87
N SER A 162 17.33 -5.02 37.92
CA SER A 162 17.84 -5.61 39.16
C SER A 162 18.76 -4.64 39.92
N ILE A 163 18.66 -4.62 41.24
CA ILE A 163 19.55 -3.86 42.14
C ILE A 163 20.85 -4.62 42.49
N SER A 164 20.91 -5.92 42.19
CA SER A 164 22.00 -6.80 42.64
C SER A 164 23.21 -6.79 41.71
N HIS A 165 23.06 -6.34 40.46
CA HIS A 165 24.12 -6.30 39.46
C HIS A 165 23.93 -5.12 38.51
N MET A 166 25.01 -4.68 37.87
CA MET A 166 24.95 -3.72 36.77
C MET A 166 24.83 -4.41 35.42
N VAL A 167 24.52 -3.64 34.37
CA VAL A 167 24.32 -4.16 33.00
C VAL A 167 25.50 -4.96 32.45
N ALA A 168 26.72 -4.71 32.94
CA ALA A 168 27.92 -5.45 32.58
C ALA A 168 27.90 -6.92 33.04
N SER A 169 27.21 -7.21 34.15
CA SER A 169 27.11 -8.54 34.75
C SER A 169 25.68 -9.06 34.72
N CYS A 170 24.86 -8.57 33.78
CA CYS A 170 23.46 -8.94 33.71
C CYS A 170 23.28 -10.32 33.04
N PRO A 171 22.82 -11.35 33.77
CA PRO A 171 22.68 -12.70 33.23
C PRO A 171 21.68 -12.75 32.07
N LEU A 172 20.61 -11.95 32.16
CA LEU A 172 19.60 -11.84 31.10
C LEU A 172 20.12 -11.17 29.83
N LYS A 173 21.12 -10.29 29.95
CA LYS A 173 21.77 -9.67 28.78
C LYS A 173 22.77 -10.63 28.13
N ALA A 174 23.50 -11.40 28.92
CA ALA A 174 24.43 -12.41 28.42
C ALA A 174 23.71 -13.52 27.63
N GLN A 175 22.52 -13.92 28.08
CA GLN A 175 21.68 -14.91 27.41
C GLN A 175 21.01 -14.41 26.10
N GLN A 176 20.99 -13.10 25.85
CA GLN A 176 20.37 -12.49 24.66
C GLN A 176 21.37 -12.08 23.57
N ALA A 177 22.64 -12.47 23.67
CA ALA A 177 23.61 -12.19 22.61
C ALA A 177 23.24 -12.98 21.33
N PRO A 178 22.92 -12.32 20.20
CA PRO A 178 22.75 -13.02 18.93
C PRO A 178 24.10 -13.51 18.42
N SER A 179 24.16 -14.77 18.02
CA SER A 179 25.28 -15.41 17.35
C SER A 179 25.63 -14.63 16.07
N SER A 180 26.65 -13.79 16.13
CA SER A 180 27.26 -13.19 14.94
C SER A 180 28.38 -14.12 14.43
N GLN A 181 28.01 -15.10 13.62
CA GLN A 181 28.87 -15.72 12.60
C GLN A 181 28.15 -15.44 11.27
N GLY A 182 28.71 -14.92 10.19
CA GLY A 182 30.09 -14.70 9.75
C GLY A 182 29.97 -14.75 8.22
N LYS A 183 30.36 -13.67 7.52
CA LYS A 183 30.35 -13.62 6.05
C LYS A 183 31.31 -14.69 5.50
N PRO A 184 30.97 -15.47 4.45
CA PRO A 184 31.97 -16.26 3.76
C PRO A 184 32.71 -15.37 2.76
N THR A 185 34.00 -15.17 3.01
CA THR A 185 34.96 -14.65 2.03
C THR A 185 35.40 -15.81 1.13
N TYR A 186 35.44 -15.53 -0.16
CA TYR A 186 35.90 -16.40 -1.24
C TYR A 186 37.46 -16.44 -1.28
N PHE A 187 38.04 -17.59 -1.68
CA PHE A 187 39.48 -17.91 -1.92
C PHE A 187 40.40 -18.07 -0.68
N ARG A 188 41.47 -18.91 -0.64
CA ARG A 188 42.15 -19.94 -1.50
C ARG A 188 43.10 -20.75 -0.58
N GLU A 189 43.66 -21.84 -1.12
CA GLU A 189 44.88 -22.61 -0.72
C GLU A 189 44.64 -23.79 0.24
N GLU A 190 44.71 -25.06 -0.18
CA GLU A 190 45.83 -25.90 -0.70
C GLU A 190 46.63 -26.59 0.44
N GLU A 191 46.87 -27.90 0.24
CA GLU A 191 47.83 -28.79 0.94
C GLU A 191 47.45 -29.33 2.33
N GLU A 192 47.73 -30.56 2.77
CA GLU A 192 48.25 -31.82 2.19
C GLU A 192 48.16 -32.88 3.32
N ILE A 193 47.91 -34.14 2.95
CA ILE A 193 48.38 -35.40 3.58
C ILE A 193 48.03 -35.70 5.06
N HIS A 194 47.24 -36.77 5.30
CA HIS A 194 47.71 -38.04 5.92
C HIS A 194 46.56 -39.07 6.09
N SER A 195 46.59 -40.07 5.20
CA SER A 195 46.17 -41.48 5.35
C SER A 195 46.60 -42.09 6.71
N PRO A 196 46.02 -43.22 7.22
CA PRO A 196 45.78 -44.44 6.46
C PRO A 196 44.51 -45.26 6.75
N ALA A 197 44.33 -46.22 5.84
CA ALA A 197 43.28 -47.21 5.70
C ALA A 197 43.30 -48.33 6.75
N LEU A 198 42.13 -48.91 7.03
CA LEU A 198 42.00 -50.28 7.51
C LEU A 198 40.87 -50.99 6.74
N LEU A 199 41.24 -52.12 6.15
CA LEU A 199 40.43 -53.05 5.36
C LEU A 199 39.50 -53.89 6.24
N PRO A 200 38.40 -54.45 5.69
CA PRO A 200 37.56 -55.43 6.35
C PRO A 200 38.14 -56.85 6.29
N GLU A 201 38.14 -57.54 7.43
CA GLU A 201 38.54 -58.95 7.56
C GLU A 201 37.40 -59.89 7.13
N ALA A 202 37.77 -60.92 6.36
CA ALA A 202 36.95 -62.07 6.06
C ALA A 202 37.68 -63.36 6.48
N GLN A 203 36.89 -64.35 6.91
CA GLN A 203 37.16 -65.79 7.10
C GLN A 203 37.78 -66.26 8.43
N ASN A 204 36.92 -66.90 9.22
CA ASN A 204 36.99 -68.37 9.40
C ASN A 204 35.57 -68.94 9.34
#